data_AF-A0A350I7C1-F1
#
_entry.id   AF-A0A350I7C1-F1
#
_cell.length_a   1.000
_cell.length_b   1.000
_cell.length_c   1.000
_cell.angle_alpha   90.00
_cell.angle_beta   90.00
_cell.angle_gamma   90.00
#
_symmetry.space_group_name_H-M   'P 1'
#
loop_
_entity.id
_entity.type
_entity.pdbx_description
1 polymer ?
#
loop_
_entity_poly.entity_id
_entity_poly.type
_entity_poly.pdbx_seq_one_letter_code
_entity_poly.pdbx_strand_id
1 'polypeptide(L)'
;MYFDGDTVYQGEHLYDSGAVHEINKPEKSLWTIVVHDGIFYEVELFSPFSQRRKSSCECDTYKRIKSCKHIAAALFALRTQLREEAERKADRLRNKSTTGKKLNINTLLQELDRQDLLHFIKAYARKDKNFNIALKAHFARRVDLEDNHAKYKGIFDSIIKPITSLTKRAKAADLKSFIAVSKELTAQLEDALSISDYRDAYYIIDAGISKAEYVRYYYDNYSDETLAISQRFHKLLILLYERVHADELKNNLLELIIDLPQRSYYRHDRLEDHLYYLLI
;
A
#
# COMPACT_ATOMS: atom_id res chain seq x y z
N MET A 1 -10.72 41.01 3.88
CA MET A 1 -9.72 42.02 4.28
C MET A 1 -9.19 42.69 3.04
N TYR A 2 -9.35 44.01 2.97
CA TYR A 2 -8.93 44.87 1.87
C TYR A 2 -7.97 45.92 2.46
N PHE A 3 -6.82 46.11 1.82
CA PHE A 3 -5.88 47.17 2.16
C PHE A 3 -5.97 48.20 1.05
N ASP A 4 -6.17 49.48 1.39
CA ASP A 4 -5.97 50.57 0.44
C ASP A 4 -4.47 50.71 0.10
N GLY A 5 -4.18 51.41 -1.00
CA GLY A 5 -2.81 51.57 -1.51
C GLY A 5 -1.87 52.25 -0.51
N ASP A 6 -2.36 53.20 0.27
CA ASP A 6 -1.57 53.91 1.28
C ASP A 6 -1.18 52.98 2.43
N THR A 7 -2.10 52.16 2.92
CA THR A 7 -1.85 51.17 3.97
C THR A 7 -0.82 50.12 3.51
N VAL A 8 -0.90 49.67 2.25
CA VAL A 8 0.08 48.74 1.68
C VAL A 8 1.45 49.41 1.61
N TYR A 9 1.53 50.64 1.09
CA TYR A 9 2.77 51.40 0.96
C TYR A 9 3.46 51.63 2.32
N GLN A 10 2.70 52.04 3.33
CA GLN A 10 3.22 52.22 4.69
C GLN A 10 3.66 50.90 5.33
N GLY A 11 2.95 49.80 5.06
CA GLY A 11 3.32 48.47 5.53
C GLY A 11 4.59 47.95 4.87
N GLU A 12 4.77 48.19 3.57
CA GLU A 12 5.99 47.88 2.84
C GLU A 12 7.18 48.68 3.40
N HIS A 13 7.00 49.99 3.63
CA HIS A 13 8.05 50.81 4.24
C HIS A 13 8.45 50.34 5.65
N LEU A 14 7.49 49.90 6.49
CA LEU A 14 7.79 49.32 7.80
C LEU A 14 8.55 47.98 7.69
N TYR A 15 8.22 47.18 6.68
CA TYR A 15 8.95 45.94 6.43
C TYR A 15 10.39 46.22 5.97
N ASP A 16 10.55 47.11 4.99
CA ASP A 16 11.86 47.47 4.42
C ASP A 16 12.78 48.17 5.43
N SER A 17 12.22 48.90 6.40
CA SER A 17 12.99 49.51 7.49
C SER A 17 13.44 48.51 8.57
N GLY A 18 13.08 47.22 8.44
CA GLY A 18 13.43 46.18 9.41
C GLY A 18 12.61 46.24 10.70
N ALA A 19 11.44 46.87 10.68
CA ALA A 19 10.59 47.04 11.86
C ALA A 19 9.76 45.79 12.23
N VAL A 20 9.82 44.73 11.41
CA VAL A 20 9.16 43.46 11.71
C VAL A 20 10.12 42.54 12.45
N HIS A 21 9.69 42.11 13.63
CA HIS A 21 10.43 41.25 14.54
C HIS A 21 9.67 39.94 14.77
N GLU A 22 10.32 39.02 15.48
CA GLU A 22 9.76 37.78 16.05
C GLU A 22 8.54 37.19 15.31
N ILE A 23 8.81 36.40 14.27
CA ILE A 23 7.78 35.67 13.53
C ILE A 23 7.62 34.28 14.16
N ASN A 24 6.55 34.10 14.91
CA ASN A 24 6.24 32.85 15.61
C ASN A 24 5.04 32.16 14.98
N LYS A 25 5.06 30.82 15.07
CA LYS A 25 3.97 29.96 14.61
C LYS A 25 3.46 29.09 15.76
N PRO A 26 2.65 29.65 16.68
CA PRO A 26 2.17 28.91 17.84
C PRO A 26 1.29 27.71 17.45
N GLU A 27 0.52 27.83 16.36
CA GLU A 27 -0.36 26.76 15.85
C GLU A 27 -0.22 26.55 14.34
N LYS A 28 -0.75 25.43 13.84
CA LYS A 28 -0.64 25.03 12.43
C LYS A 28 -1.06 26.12 11.42
N SER A 29 -2.03 26.95 11.80
CA SER A 29 -2.65 27.97 10.94
C SER A 29 -2.59 29.38 11.51
N LEU A 30 -1.96 29.58 12.66
CA LEU A 30 -1.87 30.88 13.36
C LEU A 30 -0.42 31.33 13.39
N TRP A 31 -0.19 32.58 13.01
CA TRP A 31 1.09 33.25 13.10
C TRP A 31 0.96 34.46 14.01
N THR A 32 1.96 34.67 14.82
CA THR A 32 2.09 35.83 15.70
C THR A 32 3.37 36.57 15.32
N ILE A 33 3.25 37.85 15.02
CA ILE A 33 4.33 38.67 14.48
C ILE A 33 4.36 39.98 15.24
N VAL A 34 5.55 40.41 15.68
CA VAL A 34 5.72 41.68 16.39
C VAL A 34 6.21 42.75 15.41
N VAL A 35 5.55 43.91 15.37
CA VAL A 35 5.93 45.04 14.50
C VAL A 35 6.20 46.28 15.35
N HIS A 36 7.37 46.91 15.18
CA HIS A 36 7.77 48.11 15.91
C HIS A 36 7.41 49.39 15.14
N ASP A 37 6.48 50.17 15.65
CA ASP A 37 6.07 51.47 15.08
C ASP A 37 5.92 52.47 16.23
N GLY A 38 7.07 52.93 16.74
CA GLY A 38 7.16 53.72 17.98
C GLY A 38 7.01 52.89 19.25
N ILE A 39 6.04 51.97 19.27
CA ILE A 39 5.91 50.88 20.25
C ILE A 39 5.78 49.53 19.51
N PHE A 40 5.89 48.43 20.25
CA PHE A 40 5.69 47.10 19.69
C PHE A 40 4.21 46.75 19.63
N TYR A 41 3.76 46.33 18.46
CA TYR A 41 2.41 45.84 18.21
C TYR A 41 2.44 44.36 17.85
N GLU A 42 1.62 43.57 18.54
CA GLU A 42 1.39 42.18 18.18
C GLU A 42 0.35 42.08 17.05
N VAL A 43 0.69 41.29 16.03
CA VAL A 43 -0.15 41.00 14.88
C VAL A 43 -0.36 39.51 14.80
N GLU A 44 -1.62 39.08 14.84
CA GLU A 44 -1.96 37.69 14.61
C GLU A 44 -2.52 37.50 13.20
N LEU A 45 -2.05 36.48 12.49
CA LEU A 45 -2.50 36.12 11.16
C LEU A 45 -2.96 34.66 11.14
N PHE A 46 -4.26 34.45 10.93
CA PHE A 46 -4.82 33.12 10.72
C PHE A 46 -4.97 32.83 9.23
N SER A 47 -4.31 31.78 8.76
CA SER A 47 -4.32 31.34 7.35
C SER A 47 -4.09 32.50 6.35
N PRO A 48 -2.99 33.27 6.48
CA PRO A 48 -2.79 34.59 5.86
C PRO A 48 -2.94 34.63 4.33
N PHE A 49 -2.58 33.54 3.64
CA PHE A 49 -2.60 33.44 2.18
C PHE A 49 -3.76 32.58 1.65
N SER A 50 -4.78 32.34 2.48
CA SER A 50 -6.00 31.62 2.09
C SER A 50 -7.17 32.55 1.81
N GLN A 51 -8.23 32.01 1.19
CA GLN A 51 -9.50 32.73 1.04
C GLN A 51 -10.19 33.02 2.39
N ARG A 52 -9.98 32.18 3.41
CA ARG A 52 -10.57 32.30 4.76
C ARG A 52 -9.64 32.99 5.76
N ARG A 53 -8.77 33.89 5.29
CA ARG A 53 -7.82 34.60 6.13
C ARG A 53 -8.52 35.47 7.19
N LYS A 54 -7.96 35.49 8.40
CA LYS A 54 -8.33 36.44 9.47
C LYS A 54 -7.04 37.04 10.02
N SER A 55 -7.13 38.23 10.56
CA SER A 55 -6.01 38.82 11.30
C SER A 55 -6.50 39.71 12.41
N SER A 56 -5.61 40.04 13.34
CA SER A 56 -5.82 40.98 14.43
C SER A 56 -4.56 41.85 14.58
N CYS A 57 -4.72 43.04 15.14
CA CYS A 57 -3.62 43.90 15.55
C CYS A 57 -4.09 44.78 16.70
N GLU A 58 -3.21 45.09 17.64
CA GLU A 58 -3.57 45.87 18.83
C GLU A 58 -3.65 47.38 18.60
N CYS A 59 -3.21 47.86 17.43
CA CYS A 59 -3.21 49.30 17.11
C CYS A 59 -4.61 49.90 16.93
N ASP A 60 -4.74 51.19 17.21
CA ASP A 60 -6.04 51.88 17.15
C ASP A 60 -6.62 51.99 15.74
N THR A 61 -5.75 52.06 14.72
CA THR A 61 -6.17 52.01 13.32
C THR A 61 -6.93 50.71 13.02
N TYR A 62 -6.40 49.57 13.48
CA TYR A 62 -7.09 48.29 13.33
C TYR A 62 -8.42 48.26 14.10
N LYS A 63 -8.49 48.82 15.31
CA LYS A 63 -9.74 48.89 16.08
C LYS A 63 -10.84 49.61 15.30
N ARG A 64 -10.49 50.68 14.56
CA ARG A 64 -11.43 51.50 13.78
C ARG A 64 -11.83 50.89 12.45
N ILE A 65 -10.87 50.49 11.62
CA ILE A 65 -11.13 50.13 10.20
C ILE A 65 -10.80 48.67 9.87
N LYS A 66 -10.36 47.86 10.85
CA LYS A 66 -10.01 46.43 10.71
C LYS A 66 -8.93 46.17 9.64
N SER A 67 -8.11 47.16 9.37
CA SER A 67 -6.98 47.15 8.44
C SER A 67 -5.92 48.11 8.96
N CYS A 68 -4.64 47.78 8.88
CA CYS A 68 -3.55 48.67 9.30
C CYS A 68 -2.22 48.29 8.64
N LYS A 69 -1.29 49.24 8.64
CA LYS A 69 0.07 49.07 8.09
C LYS A 69 0.87 47.95 8.76
N HIS A 70 0.63 47.66 10.05
CA HIS A 70 1.32 46.56 10.76
C HIS A 70 0.95 45.18 10.19
N ILE A 71 -0.33 44.97 9.87
CA ILE A 71 -0.77 43.70 9.26
C ILE A 71 -0.16 43.56 7.86
N ALA A 72 -0.09 44.65 7.10
CA ALA A 72 0.57 44.66 5.79
C ALA A 72 2.07 44.32 5.92
N ALA A 73 2.80 44.97 6.83
CA ALA A 73 4.21 44.69 7.11
C ALA A 73 4.45 43.23 7.53
N ALA A 74 3.63 42.71 8.44
CA ALA A 74 3.68 41.32 8.89
C ALA A 74 3.44 40.32 7.75
N LEU A 75 2.51 40.62 6.83
CA LEU A 75 2.26 39.80 5.64
C LEU A 75 3.43 39.79 4.65
N PHE A 76 4.12 40.93 4.46
CA PHE A 76 5.33 41.00 3.64
C PHE A 76 6.45 40.14 4.25
N ALA A 77 6.74 40.33 5.53
CA ALA A 77 7.77 39.57 6.22
C ALA A 77 7.51 38.06 6.19
N LEU A 78 6.28 37.66 6.48
CA LEU A 78 5.90 36.24 6.46
C LEU A 78 6.00 35.64 5.05
N ARG A 79 5.63 36.39 4.00
CA ARG A 79 5.75 35.92 2.62
C ARG A 79 7.22 35.69 2.25
N THR A 80 8.12 36.59 2.63
CA THR A 80 9.55 36.46 2.36
C THR A 80 10.13 35.26 3.11
N GLN A 81 9.86 35.12 4.41
CA GLN A 81 10.33 33.99 5.20
C GLN A 81 9.89 32.64 4.60
N LEU A 82 8.61 32.52 4.23
CA LEU A 82 8.09 31.27 3.63
C LEU A 82 8.73 30.97 2.27
N ARG A 83 9.08 31.99 1.47
CA ARG A 83 9.81 31.81 0.20
C ARG A 83 11.24 31.33 0.45
N GLU A 84 11.96 31.97 1.36
CA GLU A 84 13.33 31.59 1.70
C GLU A 84 13.41 30.18 2.32
N GLU A 85 12.42 29.79 3.14
CA GLU A 85 12.33 28.42 3.67
C GLU A 85 12.08 27.39 2.55
N ALA A 86 11.23 27.73 1.57
CA ALA A 86 10.96 26.88 0.41
C ALA A 86 12.20 26.73 -0.49
N GLU A 87 12.93 27.83 -0.73
CA GLU A 87 14.18 27.83 -1.50
C GLU A 87 15.28 27.03 -0.78
N ARG A 88 15.48 27.25 0.53
CA ARG A 88 16.42 26.45 1.34
C ARG A 88 16.07 24.96 1.33
N LYS A 89 14.79 24.60 1.31
CA LYS A 89 14.35 23.21 1.19
C LYS A 89 14.63 22.65 -0.21
N ALA A 90 14.42 23.43 -1.26
CA ALA A 90 14.73 23.05 -2.63
C ALA A 90 16.24 22.87 -2.85
N ASP A 91 17.07 23.75 -2.31
CA ASP A 91 18.53 23.66 -2.38
C ASP A 91 19.07 22.49 -1.57
N ARG A 92 18.50 22.18 -0.39
CA ARG A 92 18.82 20.94 0.35
C ARG A 92 18.48 19.69 -0.45
N LEU A 93 17.38 19.69 -1.21
CA LEU A 93 17.01 18.58 -2.09
C LEU A 93 17.97 18.45 -3.29
N ARG A 94 18.42 19.57 -3.85
CA ARG A 94 19.42 19.60 -4.95
C ARG A 94 20.81 19.17 -4.47
N ASN A 95 21.27 19.66 -3.32
CA ASN A 95 22.60 19.36 -2.76
C ASN A 95 22.69 17.97 -2.11
N LYS A 96 21.56 17.31 -1.82
CA LYS A 96 21.55 15.89 -1.42
C LYS A 96 21.93 14.93 -2.57
N SER A 97 22.06 15.44 -3.80
CA SER A 97 22.51 14.65 -4.96
C SER A 97 24.04 14.45 -5.03
N THR A 98 24.84 15.17 -4.25
CA THR A 98 26.32 15.14 -4.33
C THR A 98 27.01 14.39 -3.18
N THR A 99 26.27 13.88 -2.20
CA THR A 99 26.81 12.87 -1.26
C THR A 99 26.76 11.53 -1.97
N GLY A 100 27.94 10.94 -2.26
CA GLY A 100 28.11 9.77 -3.14
C GLY A 100 26.96 8.77 -3.09
N LYS A 101 26.41 8.45 -4.27
CA LYS A 101 25.29 7.51 -4.44
C LYS A 101 25.57 6.27 -3.58
N LYS A 102 24.91 6.15 -2.42
CA LYS A 102 24.85 4.86 -1.73
C LYS A 102 24.22 3.89 -2.72
N LEU A 103 24.90 2.76 -2.96
CA LEU A 103 24.34 1.70 -3.77
C LEU A 103 22.97 1.34 -3.18
N ASN A 104 21.92 1.71 -3.87
CA ASN A 104 20.53 1.46 -3.50
C ASN A 104 19.99 0.48 -4.55
N ILE A 105 19.12 -0.43 -4.13
CA ILE A 105 18.51 -1.42 -5.02
C ILE A 105 17.88 -0.77 -6.25
N ASN A 106 17.28 0.42 -6.11
CA ASN A 106 16.65 1.11 -7.24
C ASN A 106 17.68 1.60 -8.28
N THR A 107 18.80 2.18 -7.84
CA THR A 107 19.87 2.59 -8.75
C THR A 107 20.55 1.38 -9.37
N LEU A 108 20.76 0.31 -8.60
CA LEU A 108 21.34 -0.93 -9.10
C LEU A 108 20.46 -1.59 -10.17
N LEU A 109 19.14 -1.71 -9.95
CA LEU A 109 18.23 -2.31 -10.94
C LEU A 109 18.04 -1.45 -12.20
N GLN A 110 18.26 -0.14 -12.13
CA GLN A 110 18.20 0.77 -13.29
C GLN A 110 19.48 0.75 -14.12
N GLU A 111 20.63 0.57 -13.48
CA GLU A 111 21.94 0.61 -14.14
C GLU A 111 22.40 -0.79 -14.62
N LEU A 112 21.83 -1.88 -14.09
CA LEU A 112 22.16 -3.25 -14.48
C LEU A 112 21.61 -3.64 -15.86
N ASP A 113 22.39 -4.44 -16.58
CA ASP A 113 21.92 -5.10 -17.79
C ASP A 113 20.85 -6.17 -17.47
N ARG A 114 19.90 -6.33 -18.40
CA ARG A 114 18.78 -7.26 -18.23
C ARG A 114 19.24 -8.72 -18.20
N GLN A 115 20.27 -9.10 -18.97
CA GLN A 115 20.80 -10.46 -18.98
C GLN A 115 21.54 -10.77 -17.68
N ASP A 116 22.31 -9.81 -17.17
CA ASP A 116 23.00 -9.97 -15.89
C ASP A 116 22.02 -10.14 -14.73
N LEU A 117 20.96 -9.31 -14.70
CA LEU A 117 19.90 -9.45 -13.70
C LEU A 117 19.17 -10.78 -13.83
N LEU A 118 18.85 -11.22 -15.06
CA LEU A 118 18.20 -12.51 -15.28
C LEU A 118 19.09 -13.68 -14.84
N HIS A 119 20.40 -13.61 -15.11
CA HIS A 119 21.37 -14.60 -14.67
C HIS A 119 21.45 -14.65 -13.15
N PHE A 120 21.51 -13.49 -12.49
CA PHE A 120 21.50 -13.38 -11.04
C PHE A 120 20.23 -14.01 -10.43
N ILE A 121 19.04 -13.66 -10.94
CA ILE A 121 17.76 -14.20 -10.46
C ILE A 121 17.74 -15.72 -10.61
N LYS A 122 18.17 -16.25 -11.76
CA LYS A 122 18.26 -17.71 -12.01
C LYS A 122 19.22 -18.39 -11.04
N ALA A 123 20.40 -17.82 -10.83
CA ALA A 123 21.40 -18.35 -9.93
C ALA A 123 20.92 -18.33 -8.47
N TYR A 124 20.24 -17.26 -8.06
CA TYR A 124 19.70 -17.11 -6.72
C TYR A 124 18.52 -18.06 -6.47
N ALA A 125 17.60 -18.21 -7.43
CA ALA A 125 16.48 -19.17 -7.36
C ALA A 125 16.94 -20.63 -7.29
N ARG A 126 18.10 -20.98 -7.85
CA ARG A 126 18.68 -22.33 -7.67
C ARG A 126 19.19 -22.58 -6.25
N LYS A 127 19.64 -21.53 -5.56
CA LYS A 127 20.21 -21.61 -4.21
C LYS A 127 19.13 -21.52 -3.12
N ASP A 128 18.13 -20.66 -3.32
CA ASP A 128 17.07 -20.39 -2.36
C ASP A 128 15.73 -20.95 -2.86
N LYS A 129 15.30 -22.05 -2.25
CA LYS A 129 14.02 -22.72 -2.55
C LYS A 129 12.82 -21.81 -2.29
N ASN A 130 12.82 -21.03 -1.21
CA ASN A 130 11.69 -20.19 -0.85
C ASN A 130 11.54 -19.04 -1.83
N PHE A 131 12.66 -18.43 -2.22
CA PHE A 131 12.68 -17.41 -3.29
C PHE A 131 12.20 -17.99 -4.62
N ASN A 132 12.65 -19.18 -5.01
CA ASN A 132 12.20 -19.83 -6.25
C ASN A 132 10.69 -20.04 -6.29
N ILE A 133 10.11 -20.51 -5.19
CA ILE A 133 8.66 -20.72 -5.09
C ILE A 133 7.92 -19.39 -5.13
N ALA A 134 8.37 -18.39 -4.36
CA ALA A 134 7.77 -17.06 -4.36
C ALA A 134 7.81 -16.41 -5.76
N LEU A 135 8.95 -16.54 -6.47
CA LEU A 135 9.12 -16.07 -7.83
C LEU A 135 8.13 -16.74 -8.79
N LYS A 136 7.98 -18.07 -8.70
CA LYS A 136 7.01 -18.82 -9.51
C LYS A 136 5.57 -18.41 -9.23
N ALA A 137 5.20 -18.29 -7.95
CA ALA A 137 3.87 -17.86 -7.55
C ALA A 137 3.56 -16.45 -8.08
N HIS A 138 4.49 -15.50 -7.90
CA HIS A 138 4.30 -14.11 -8.31
C HIS A 138 4.08 -13.92 -9.81
N PHE A 139 4.71 -14.75 -10.64
CA PHE A 139 4.60 -14.68 -12.09
C PHE A 139 3.70 -15.77 -12.71
N ALA A 140 3.00 -16.57 -11.90
CA ALA A 140 2.29 -17.77 -12.37
C ALA A 140 1.26 -17.48 -13.47
N ARG A 141 0.46 -16.42 -13.32
CA ARG A 141 -0.53 -15.99 -14.33
C ARG A 141 0.07 -15.32 -15.57
N ARG A 142 1.33 -14.89 -15.54
CA ARG A 142 2.01 -14.26 -16.69
C ARG A 142 2.66 -15.27 -17.62
N VAL A 143 2.62 -16.56 -17.27
CA VAL A 143 3.27 -17.63 -18.02
C VAL A 143 2.25 -18.75 -18.23
N ASP A 144 1.88 -18.95 -19.49
CA ASP A 144 1.09 -20.10 -19.91
C ASP A 144 1.99 -21.31 -20.17
N LEU A 145 1.60 -22.42 -19.58
CA LEU A 145 2.18 -23.74 -19.83
C LEU A 145 1.15 -24.61 -20.52
N GLU A 146 1.59 -25.73 -21.11
CA GLU A 146 0.69 -26.73 -21.72
C GLU A 146 -0.37 -27.22 -20.73
N ASP A 147 0.01 -27.35 -19.45
CA ASP A 147 -0.89 -27.72 -18.36
C ASP A 147 -0.81 -26.68 -17.22
N ASN A 148 -1.67 -25.66 -17.32
CA ASN A 148 -1.83 -24.63 -16.30
C ASN A 148 -2.47 -25.16 -15.01
N HIS A 149 -3.17 -26.30 -15.04
CA HIS A 149 -3.71 -26.93 -13.83
C HIS A 149 -2.61 -27.55 -12.99
N ALA A 150 -1.76 -28.37 -13.62
CA ALA A 150 -0.57 -28.95 -12.99
C ALA A 150 0.43 -27.87 -12.51
N LYS A 151 0.50 -26.72 -13.20
CA LYS A 151 1.32 -25.57 -12.80
C LYS A 151 1.02 -25.13 -11.36
N TYR A 152 -0.23 -24.80 -11.04
CA TYR A 152 -0.59 -24.30 -9.70
C TYR A 152 -0.47 -25.38 -8.63
N LYS A 153 -0.88 -26.61 -8.94
CA LYS A 153 -0.72 -27.75 -8.04
C LYS A 153 0.76 -27.98 -7.69
N GLY A 154 1.64 -27.93 -8.70
CA GLY A 154 3.08 -28.07 -8.52
C GLY A 154 3.71 -26.98 -7.65
N ILE A 155 3.21 -25.74 -7.70
CA ILE A 155 3.65 -24.65 -6.81
C ILE A 155 3.34 -25.02 -5.35
N PHE A 156 2.11 -25.41 -5.04
CA PHE A 156 1.70 -25.79 -3.69
C PHE A 156 2.42 -27.05 -3.18
N ASP A 157 2.54 -28.08 -4.02
CA ASP A 157 3.22 -29.35 -3.70
C ASP A 157 4.72 -29.15 -3.44
N SER A 158 5.33 -28.13 -4.06
CA SER A 158 6.75 -27.81 -3.80
C SER A 158 6.98 -27.25 -2.40
N ILE A 159 5.95 -26.68 -1.76
CA ILE A 159 6.00 -26.15 -0.40
C ILE A 159 5.70 -27.27 0.59
N ILE A 160 4.51 -27.86 0.50
CA ILE A 160 3.99 -28.84 1.45
C ILE A 160 3.76 -30.17 0.72
N LYS A 161 4.68 -31.10 0.97
CA LYS A 161 4.62 -32.45 0.44
C LYS A 161 3.55 -33.28 1.16
N PRO A 162 2.91 -34.23 0.46
CA PRO A 162 2.06 -35.24 1.10
C PRO A 162 2.80 -35.97 2.21
N ILE A 163 2.12 -36.26 3.31
CA ILE A 163 2.63 -37.00 4.44
C ILE A 163 2.50 -38.48 4.09
N THR A 164 3.65 -39.10 3.97
CA THR A 164 3.88 -40.53 3.74
C THR A 164 4.79 -41.05 4.86
N SER A 165 4.97 -42.37 4.92
CA SER A 165 5.94 -43.00 5.83
C SER A 165 7.38 -42.46 5.67
N LEU A 166 7.70 -41.86 4.53
CA LEU A 166 9.05 -41.36 4.18
C LEU A 166 9.21 -39.84 4.33
N THR A 167 8.13 -39.09 4.55
CA THR A 167 8.17 -37.62 4.60
C THR A 167 7.83 -37.11 5.99
N LYS A 168 8.72 -36.30 6.57
CA LYS A 168 8.46 -35.61 7.83
C LYS A 168 7.41 -34.51 7.65
N ARG A 169 6.68 -34.19 8.73
CA ARG A 169 5.80 -33.01 8.79
C ARG A 169 6.57 -31.75 8.37
N ALA A 170 5.88 -30.88 7.64
CA ALA A 170 6.38 -29.58 7.19
C ALA A 170 6.84 -28.74 8.37
N LYS A 171 7.88 -27.92 8.15
CA LYS A 171 8.43 -27.03 9.17
C LYS A 171 7.61 -25.74 9.24
N ALA A 172 7.79 -24.98 10.32
CA ALA A 172 7.19 -23.65 10.48
C ALA A 172 7.49 -22.71 9.29
N ALA A 173 8.69 -22.81 8.70
CA ALA A 173 9.07 -22.03 7.53
C ALA A 173 8.25 -22.39 6.28
N ASP A 174 8.00 -23.69 6.06
CA ASP A 174 7.19 -24.16 4.93
C ASP A 174 5.74 -23.67 5.06
N LEU A 175 5.18 -23.66 6.28
CA LEU A 175 3.84 -23.13 6.54
C LEU A 175 3.75 -21.62 6.30
N LYS A 176 4.77 -20.86 6.72
CA LYS A 176 4.86 -19.42 6.38
C LYS A 176 4.91 -19.20 4.87
N SER A 177 5.71 -19.98 4.15
CA SER A 177 5.77 -19.93 2.69
C SER A 177 4.42 -20.30 2.05
N PHE A 178 3.71 -21.29 2.58
CA PHE A 178 2.38 -21.67 2.12
C PHE A 178 1.39 -20.52 2.29
N ILE A 179 1.37 -19.86 3.45
CA ILE A 179 0.49 -18.71 3.70
C ILE A 179 0.80 -17.57 2.73
N ALA A 180 2.09 -17.22 2.54
CA ALA A 180 2.49 -16.15 1.63
C ALA A 180 2.10 -16.45 0.18
N VAL A 181 2.37 -17.66 -0.30
CA VAL A 181 2.02 -18.09 -1.66
C VAL A 181 0.51 -18.16 -1.85
N SER A 182 -0.25 -18.60 -0.84
CA SER A 182 -1.70 -18.61 -0.91
C SER A 182 -2.26 -17.20 -1.04
N LYS A 183 -1.75 -16.23 -0.27
CA LYS A 183 -2.16 -14.82 -0.37
C LYS A 183 -1.92 -14.27 -1.78
N GLU A 184 -0.72 -14.51 -2.33
CA GLU A 184 -0.36 -14.10 -3.69
C GLU A 184 -1.30 -14.72 -4.73
N LEU A 185 -1.54 -16.03 -4.67
CA LEU A 185 -2.37 -16.72 -5.65
C LEU A 185 -3.86 -16.36 -5.51
N THR A 186 -4.35 -16.10 -4.31
CA THR A 186 -5.73 -15.59 -4.13
C THR A 186 -5.91 -14.18 -4.72
N ALA A 187 -4.89 -13.31 -4.63
CA ALA A 187 -4.94 -11.99 -5.26
C ALA A 187 -4.98 -12.12 -6.79
N GLN A 188 -4.13 -12.99 -7.34
CA GLN A 188 -4.11 -13.32 -8.76
C GLN A 188 -5.42 -13.94 -9.25
N LEU A 189 -6.08 -14.77 -8.43
CA LEU A 189 -7.41 -15.32 -8.66
C LEU A 189 -8.50 -14.23 -8.70
N GLU A 190 -8.46 -13.26 -7.80
CA GLU A 190 -9.40 -12.12 -7.83
C GLU A 190 -9.23 -11.27 -9.08
N ASP A 191 -7.99 -11.06 -9.51
CA ASP A 191 -7.69 -10.41 -10.78
C ASP A 191 -8.28 -11.20 -11.96
N ALA A 192 -8.16 -12.53 -11.96
CA ALA A 192 -8.75 -13.40 -12.98
C ALA A 192 -10.28 -13.29 -13.00
N LEU A 193 -10.91 -13.35 -11.83
CA LEU A 193 -12.36 -13.18 -11.67
C LEU A 193 -12.86 -11.81 -12.16
N SER A 194 -12.03 -10.76 -12.02
CA SER A 194 -12.37 -9.40 -12.42
C SER A 194 -12.35 -9.20 -13.94
N ILE A 195 -11.50 -9.94 -14.65
CA ILE A 195 -11.42 -9.92 -16.12
C ILE A 195 -12.16 -11.09 -16.78
N SER A 196 -12.97 -11.83 -16.00
CA SER A 196 -13.72 -13.01 -16.46
C SER A 196 -12.86 -14.16 -17.01
N ASP A 197 -11.60 -14.26 -16.59
CA ASP A 197 -10.72 -15.39 -16.88
C ASP A 197 -11.01 -16.55 -15.92
N TYR A 198 -12.20 -17.14 -16.09
CA TYR A 198 -12.73 -18.14 -15.15
C TYR A 198 -11.98 -19.47 -15.19
N ARG A 199 -11.32 -19.80 -16.31
CA ARG A 199 -10.57 -21.04 -16.46
C ARG A 199 -9.30 -21.01 -15.61
N ASP A 200 -8.53 -19.93 -15.68
CA ASP A 200 -7.35 -19.76 -14.83
C ASP A 200 -7.73 -19.60 -13.35
N ALA A 201 -8.84 -18.90 -13.07
CA ALA A 201 -9.42 -18.82 -11.73
C ALA A 201 -9.74 -20.21 -11.15
N TYR A 202 -10.36 -21.09 -11.93
CA TYR A 202 -10.64 -22.47 -11.53
C TYR A 202 -9.35 -23.25 -11.21
N TYR A 203 -8.32 -23.15 -12.06
CA TYR A 203 -7.06 -23.85 -11.83
C TYR A 203 -6.36 -23.44 -10.53
N ILE A 204 -6.41 -22.15 -10.18
CA ILE A 204 -5.89 -21.64 -8.91
C ILE A 204 -6.74 -22.16 -7.73
N ILE A 205 -8.07 -22.12 -7.85
CA ILE A 205 -9.00 -22.58 -6.80
C ILE A 205 -8.80 -24.05 -6.51
N ASP A 206 -8.83 -24.92 -7.52
CA ASP A 206 -8.72 -26.36 -7.31
C ASP A 206 -7.41 -26.73 -6.60
N ALA A 207 -6.29 -26.18 -7.08
CA ALA A 207 -4.99 -26.41 -6.45
C ALA A 207 -4.92 -25.84 -5.02
N GLY A 208 -5.44 -24.63 -4.81
CA GLY A 208 -5.36 -23.89 -3.56
C GLY A 208 -6.25 -24.46 -2.46
N ILE A 209 -7.53 -24.68 -2.74
CA ILE A 209 -8.50 -25.19 -1.75
C ILE A 209 -8.14 -26.61 -1.32
N SER A 210 -7.76 -27.46 -2.27
CA SER A 210 -7.30 -28.83 -2.03
C SER A 210 -6.11 -28.86 -1.07
N LYS A 211 -5.14 -27.95 -1.26
CA LYS A 211 -3.96 -27.86 -0.41
C LYS A 211 -4.28 -27.22 0.94
N ALA A 212 -5.12 -26.20 0.99
CA ALA A 212 -5.50 -25.52 2.22
C ALA A 212 -6.17 -26.48 3.21
N GLU A 213 -7.13 -27.30 2.75
CA GLU A 213 -7.78 -28.30 3.59
C GLU A 213 -6.80 -29.39 4.06
N TYR A 214 -5.92 -29.84 3.16
CA TYR A 214 -4.87 -30.77 3.51
C TYR A 214 -3.96 -30.21 4.62
N VAL A 215 -3.57 -28.93 4.53
CA VAL A 215 -2.72 -28.27 5.54
C VAL A 215 -3.46 -28.14 6.85
N ARG A 216 -4.74 -27.74 6.84
CA ARG A 216 -5.54 -27.64 8.06
C ARG A 216 -5.59 -28.97 8.81
N TYR A 217 -5.92 -30.05 8.11
CA TYR A 217 -6.04 -31.38 8.72
C TYR A 217 -4.77 -31.85 9.44
N TYR A 218 -3.59 -31.65 8.83
CA TYR A 218 -2.35 -32.19 9.37
C TYR A 218 -1.57 -31.22 10.29
N TYR A 219 -1.91 -29.92 10.28
CA TYR A 219 -1.13 -28.87 10.94
C TYR A 219 -2.00 -27.94 11.81
N ASP A 220 -2.98 -28.51 12.53
CA ASP A 220 -3.94 -27.84 13.44
C ASP A 220 -3.34 -26.78 14.40
N ASN A 221 -2.03 -26.79 14.67
CA ASN A 221 -1.34 -25.82 15.54
C ASN A 221 -1.09 -24.43 14.92
N TYR A 222 -1.58 -24.13 13.71
CA TYR A 222 -1.49 -22.80 13.06
C TYR A 222 -2.89 -22.22 12.87
N SER A 223 -3.49 -21.77 13.97
CA SER A 223 -4.94 -21.80 14.19
C SER A 223 -5.77 -20.80 13.40
N ASP A 224 -5.21 -19.66 12.99
CA ASP A 224 -6.04 -18.55 12.45
C ASP A 224 -5.69 -18.22 10.99
N GLU A 225 -4.40 -18.12 10.65
CA GLU A 225 -4.00 -17.73 9.29
C GLU A 225 -4.29 -18.84 8.26
N THR A 226 -4.04 -20.11 8.60
CA THR A 226 -4.32 -21.23 7.68
C THR A 226 -5.81 -21.43 7.49
N LEU A 227 -6.59 -21.21 8.55
CA LEU A 227 -8.05 -21.16 8.50
C LEU A 227 -8.52 -20.03 7.59
N ALA A 228 -8.01 -18.81 7.77
CA ALA A 228 -8.37 -17.68 6.93
C ALA A 228 -8.05 -17.91 5.44
N ILE A 229 -6.94 -18.61 5.13
CA ILE A 229 -6.62 -19.02 3.76
C ILE A 229 -7.67 -19.99 3.21
N SER A 230 -8.02 -21.03 3.96
CA SER A 230 -9.06 -21.97 3.54
C SER A 230 -10.40 -21.25 3.29
N GLN A 231 -10.87 -20.46 4.25
CA GLN A 231 -12.12 -19.71 4.13
C GLN A 231 -12.11 -18.77 2.93
N ARG A 232 -10.95 -18.16 2.65
CA ARG A 232 -10.77 -17.31 1.48
C ARG A 232 -10.96 -18.10 0.17
N PHE A 233 -10.37 -19.29 0.06
CA PHE A 233 -10.57 -20.16 -1.10
C PHE A 233 -12.02 -20.61 -1.24
N HIS A 234 -12.70 -21.00 -0.15
CA HIS A 234 -14.12 -21.37 -0.18
C HIS A 234 -15.00 -20.22 -0.69
N LYS A 235 -14.77 -19.00 -0.16
CA LYS A 235 -15.51 -17.81 -0.62
C LYS A 235 -15.28 -17.53 -2.10
N LEU A 236 -14.05 -17.68 -2.60
CA LEU A 236 -13.74 -17.44 -4.00
C LEU A 236 -14.27 -18.57 -4.92
N LEU A 237 -14.33 -19.81 -4.42
CA LEU A 237 -15.00 -20.93 -5.10
C LEU A 237 -16.50 -20.65 -5.29
N ILE A 238 -17.20 -20.24 -4.23
CA ILE A 238 -18.61 -19.85 -4.29
C ILE A 238 -18.80 -18.73 -5.33
N LEU A 239 -17.96 -17.68 -5.26
CA LEU A 239 -18.03 -16.56 -6.19
C LEU A 239 -17.79 -16.97 -7.65
N LEU A 240 -16.85 -17.89 -7.89
CA LEU A 240 -16.59 -18.42 -9.21
C LEU A 240 -17.80 -19.24 -9.72
N TYR A 241 -18.36 -20.10 -8.89
CA TYR A 241 -19.52 -20.92 -9.22
C TYR A 241 -20.75 -20.07 -9.60
N GLU A 242 -21.00 -18.96 -8.89
CA GLU A 242 -22.07 -18.01 -9.20
C GLU A 242 -21.88 -17.28 -10.54
N ARG A 243 -20.62 -17.05 -10.95
CA ARG A 243 -20.28 -16.26 -12.16
C ARG A 243 -20.07 -17.11 -13.41
N VAL A 244 -19.77 -18.39 -13.27
CA VAL A 244 -19.51 -19.28 -14.41
C VAL A 244 -20.81 -19.76 -15.02
N HIS A 245 -20.99 -19.45 -16.31
CA HIS A 245 -22.11 -19.93 -17.11
C HIS A 245 -21.72 -20.96 -18.17
N ALA A 246 -20.42 -21.18 -18.39
CA ALA A 246 -19.94 -22.17 -19.36
C ALA A 246 -20.08 -23.60 -18.79
N ASP A 247 -20.79 -24.46 -19.53
CA ASP A 247 -21.17 -25.81 -19.05
C ASP A 247 -19.97 -26.67 -18.64
N GLU A 248 -18.91 -26.69 -19.45
CA GLU A 248 -17.70 -27.48 -19.16
C GLU A 248 -17.07 -27.06 -17.83
N LEU A 249 -16.85 -25.77 -17.63
CA LEU A 249 -16.21 -25.26 -16.42
C LEU A 249 -17.13 -25.39 -15.20
N LYS A 250 -18.44 -25.23 -15.40
CA LYS A 250 -19.44 -25.45 -14.35
C LYS A 250 -19.46 -26.91 -13.90
N ASN A 251 -19.34 -27.86 -14.82
CA ASN A 251 -19.23 -29.28 -14.51
C ASN A 251 -17.94 -29.58 -13.72
N ASN A 252 -16.81 -29.02 -14.14
CA ASN A 252 -15.54 -29.17 -13.43
C ASN A 252 -15.60 -28.59 -12.00
N LEU A 253 -16.33 -27.48 -11.81
CA LEU A 253 -16.58 -26.90 -10.49
C LEU A 253 -17.49 -27.77 -9.63
N LEU A 254 -18.55 -28.32 -10.21
CA LEU A 254 -19.44 -29.25 -9.52
C LEU A 254 -18.71 -30.52 -9.08
N GLU A 255 -17.87 -31.08 -9.96
CA GLU A 255 -17.03 -32.23 -9.63
C GLU A 255 -16.11 -31.92 -8.45
N LEU A 256 -15.44 -30.76 -8.46
CA LEU A 256 -14.63 -30.31 -7.33
C LEU A 256 -15.44 -30.14 -6.04
N ILE A 257 -16.62 -29.51 -6.12
CA ILE A 257 -17.52 -29.29 -4.98
C ILE A 257 -17.99 -30.62 -4.37
N ILE A 258 -18.21 -31.64 -5.21
CA ILE A 258 -18.65 -32.97 -4.78
C ILE A 258 -17.48 -33.79 -4.22
N ASP A 259 -16.31 -33.75 -4.88
CA ASP A 259 -15.13 -34.54 -4.52
C ASP A 259 -14.43 -34.02 -3.27
N LEU A 260 -14.29 -32.70 -3.12
CA LEU A 260 -13.49 -32.10 -2.04
C LEU A 260 -13.95 -32.55 -0.63
N PRO A 261 -15.26 -32.55 -0.30
CA PRO A 261 -15.74 -33.04 1.00
C PRO A 261 -15.56 -34.54 1.22
N GLN A 262 -15.36 -35.34 0.15
CA GLN A 262 -15.16 -36.79 0.26
C GLN A 262 -13.71 -37.17 0.60
N ARG A 263 -12.79 -36.20 0.54
CA ARG A 263 -11.37 -36.46 0.81
C ARG A 263 -11.15 -36.70 2.29
N SER A 264 -10.29 -37.67 2.62
CA SER A 264 -10.05 -38.12 4.00
C SER A 264 -9.52 -37.03 4.95
N TYR A 265 -8.99 -35.95 4.39
CA TYR A 265 -8.46 -34.81 5.13
C TYR A 265 -9.44 -33.64 5.21
N TYR A 266 -10.62 -33.72 4.59
CA TYR A 266 -11.61 -32.66 4.68
C TYR A 266 -12.27 -32.68 6.06
N ARG A 267 -12.41 -31.52 6.70
CA ARG A 267 -13.05 -31.41 8.02
C ARG A 267 -14.48 -30.89 7.87
N HIS A 268 -15.45 -31.65 8.37
CA HIS A 268 -16.89 -31.31 8.35
C HIS A 268 -17.38 -30.61 9.64
N ASP A 269 -16.47 -30.09 10.45
CA ASP A 269 -16.79 -29.56 11.77
C ASP A 269 -17.30 -28.10 11.73
N ARG A 270 -17.39 -27.47 10.55
CA ARG A 270 -17.83 -26.06 10.40
C ARG A 270 -18.77 -25.86 9.23
N LEU A 271 -20.07 -25.77 9.53
CA LEU A 271 -21.18 -25.56 8.58
C LEU A 271 -20.95 -24.42 7.56
N GLU A 272 -20.24 -23.35 7.94
CA GLU A 272 -19.94 -22.20 7.06
C GLU A 272 -19.03 -22.56 5.87
N ASP A 273 -18.21 -23.61 6.01
CA ASP A 273 -17.31 -24.12 4.97
C ASP A 273 -17.98 -25.26 4.16
N HIS A 274 -19.24 -25.61 4.42
CA HIS A 274 -19.88 -26.75 3.77
C HIS A 274 -20.32 -26.37 2.35
N LEU A 275 -19.59 -26.88 1.36
CA LEU A 275 -19.93 -26.71 -0.05
C LEU A 275 -21.26 -27.40 -0.43
N TYR A 276 -21.83 -28.23 0.43
CA TYR A 276 -23.11 -28.92 0.23
C TYR A 276 -24.28 -27.98 -0.04
N TYR A 277 -24.27 -26.74 0.46
CA TYR A 277 -25.33 -25.76 0.17
C TYR A 277 -25.35 -25.32 -1.30
N LEU A 278 -24.25 -25.50 -2.05
CA LEU A 278 -24.22 -25.21 -3.49
C LEU A 278 -24.84 -26.33 -4.34
N LEU A 279 -25.16 -27.48 -3.73
CA LEU A 279 -25.72 -28.66 -4.38
C LEU A 279 -27.25 -28.78 -4.18
N ILE A 280 -27.86 -27.87 -3.43
CA ILE A 280 -29.31 -27.80 -3.14
C ILE A 280 -29.90 -26.65 -3.96
#